data_AF-A0A925Q4W0-F1
#
_entry.id   AF-A0A925Q4W0-F1
#
_cell.length_a   1.000
_cell.length_b   1.000
_cell.length_c   1.000
_cell.angle_alpha   90.00
_cell.angle_beta   90.00
_cell.angle_gamma   90.00
#
_symmetry.space_group_name_H-M   'P 1'
#
loop_
_entity.id
_entity.type
_entity.pdbx_description
1 polymer ?
#
loop_
_entity_poly.entity_id
_entity_poly.type
_entity_poly.pdbx_seq_one_letter_code
_entity_poly.pdbx_strand_id
1 'polypeptide(L)'
;MTRPSNDVISDFLLSDARFTKLVELKLPNTTSLFENRRNRSDSWRLSTDLTDAISQILAQKANWELQARNRNYDAAGNLVRERASDVECILVIGMHATISGSEHEIEIKLKTLELYRRNLRSIEIVLYDELFDRAGFIVAGQAP
;
A
#
# COMPACT_ATOMS: atom_id res chain seq x y z
N MET A 1 29.31 -17.54 11.82
CA MET A 1 28.91 -16.54 10.80
C MET A 1 27.44 -16.75 10.52
N THR A 2 26.59 -16.13 11.33
CA THR A 2 25.13 -16.24 11.25
C THR A 2 24.62 -15.33 10.13
N ARG A 3 23.93 -15.89 9.13
CA ARG A 3 23.20 -15.10 8.14
C ARG A 3 22.18 -14.23 8.90
N PRO A 4 22.08 -12.92 8.64
CA PRO A 4 20.98 -12.15 9.17
C PRO A 4 19.67 -12.76 8.63
N SER A 5 18.69 -12.99 9.50
CA SER A 5 17.35 -13.34 9.05
C SER A 5 16.81 -12.12 8.30
N ASN A 6 16.60 -12.26 6.99
CA ASN A 6 15.88 -11.30 6.17
C ASN A 6 14.36 -11.43 6.45
N ASP A 7 14.00 -11.32 7.72
CA ASP A 7 12.59 -11.28 8.09
C ASP A 7 12.04 -9.96 7.57
N VAL A 8 11.19 -10.07 6.54
CA VAL A 8 10.45 -8.95 6.00
C VAL A 8 9.44 -8.54 7.07
N ILE A 9 9.72 -7.41 7.72
CA ILE A 9 8.78 -6.79 8.65
C ILE A 9 7.76 -6.04 7.81
N SER A 10 6.51 -6.49 7.85
CA SER A 10 5.33 -5.76 7.39
C SER A 10 4.56 -5.33 8.63
N ASP A 11 3.87 -4.18 8.58
CA ASP A 11 3.14 -3.68 9.74
C ASP A 11 1.99 -4.61 10.11
N PHE A 12 1.24 -5.08 9.10
CA PHE A 12 0.23 -6.10 9.29
C PHE A 12 0.21 -7.10 8.14
N LEU A 13 0.02 -8.36 8.51
CA LEU A 13 -0.29 -9.45 7.59
C LEU A 13 -1.71 -9.92 7.88
N LEU A 14 -2.58 -9.81 6.87
CA LEU A 14 -3.96 -10.30 6.94
C LEU A 14 -4.08 -11.50 6.00
N SER A 15 -4.35 -12.68 6.55
CA SER A 15 -4.59 -13.89 5.75
C SER A 15 -5.90 -14.56 6.14
N ASP A 16 -6.65 -14.98 5.15
CA ASP A 16 -7.78 -15.92 5.23
C ASP A 16 -7.46 -17.09 4.30
N ALA A 17 -8.16 -18.23 4.44
CA ALA A 17 -8.00 -19.41 3.59
C ALA A 17 -8.21 -19.13 2.08
N ARG A 18 -8.69 -17.92 1.73
CA ARG A 18 -9.03 -17.46 0.38
C ARG A 18 -8.09 -16.39 -0.17
N PHE A 19 -7.40 -15.61 0.69
CA PHE A 19 -6.54 -14.52 0.25
C PHE A 19 -5.51 -14.13 1.31
N THR A 20 -4.39 -13.56 0.86
CA THR A 20 -3.38 -12.94 1.72
C THR A 20 -3.19 -11.51 1.28
N LYS A 21 -3.32 -10.57 2.22
CA LYS A 21 -2.99 -9.16 2.02
C LYS A 21 -1.82 -8.74 2.90
N LEU A 22 -0.85 -8.06 2.30
CA LEU A 22 0.19 -7.33 3.02
C LEU A 22 -0.27 -5.89 3.23
N VAL A 23 -0.18 -5.39 4.45
CA VAL A 23 -0.51 -4.00 4.76
C VAL A 23 0.74 -3.29 5.27
N GLU A 24 1.09 -2.18 4.62
CA GLU A 24 2.14 -1.26 5.06
C GLU A 24 1.51 0.08 5.44
N LEU A 25 1.89 0.62 6.59
CA LEU A 25 1.47 1.92 7.09
C LEU A 25 2.65 2.88 7.07
N LYS A 26 2.48 4.03 6.41
CA LYS A 26 3.42 5.17 6.55
C LYS A 26 2.90 6.18 7.56
N LEU A 27 3.81 6.90 8.22
CA LEU A 27 3.42 7.89 9.22
C LEU A 27 2.51 8.97 8.61
N PRO A 28 1.31 9.23 9.16
CA PRO A 28 0.30 10.08 8.53
C PRO A 28 0.75 11.54 8.35
N ASN A 29 1.54 12.08 9.30
CA ASN A 29 1.81 13.51 9.41
C ASN A 29 3.14 13.96 8.79
N THR A 30 3.99 13.03 8.35
CA THR A 30 5.33 13.35 7.81
C THR A 30 5.47 12.97 6.35
N THR A 31 4.55 12.18 5.81
CA THR A 31 4.66 11.67 4.44
C THR A 31 3.93 12.59 3.47
N SER A 32 4.69 13.29 2.64
CA SER A 32 4.12 14.05 1.54
C SER A 32 3.68 13.10 0.43
N LEU A 33 2.60 13.43 -0.29
CA LEU A 33 2.18 12.68 -1.50
C LEU A 33 2.83 13.25 -2.78
N PHE A 34 3.29 14.50 -2.74
CA PHE A 34 3.84 15.20 -3.89
C PHE A 34 5.16 15.89 -3.54
N GLU A 35 6.06 15.97 -4.51
CA GLU A 35 7.15 16.94 -4.47
C GLU A 35 6.62 18.35 -4.76
N ASN A 36 7.33 19.39 -4.30
CA ASN A 36 7.04 20.78 -4.68
C ASN A 36 7.54 21.09 -6.11
N ARG A 37 7.16 20.24 -7.08
CA ARG A 37 7.60 20.34 -8.47
C ARG A 37 6.55 19.75 -9.42
N ARG A 38 6.17 20.53 -10.43
CA ARG A 38 5.34 20.05 -11.55
C ARG A 38 6.16 19.23 -12.54
N ASN A 39 5.53 18.24 -13.15
CA ASN A 39 6.09 17.49 -14.26
C ASN A 39 5.77 18.20 -15.59
N ARG A 40 6.55 17.93 -16.63
CA ARG A 40 6.24 18.39 -18.00
C ARG A 40 5.13 17.50 -18.53
N SER A 41 3.85 17.88 -18.35
CA SER A 41 2.61 17.36 -19.01
C SER A 41 1.37 17.49 -18.10
N ASP A 42 1.14 18.64 -17.44
CA ASP A 42 -0.01 18.83 -16.53
C ASP A 42 -0.21 17.70 -15.50
N SER A 43 0.89 17.23 -14.93
CA SER A 43 0.90 16.29 -13.81
C SER A 43 1.83 16.79 -12.73
N TRP A 44 1.55 16.40 -11.49
CA TRP A 44 2.43 16.70 -10.36
C TRP A 44 3.38 15.54 -10.10
N ARG A 45 4.61 15.86 -9.67
CA ARG A 45 5.56 14.83 -9.32
C ARG A 45 5.18 14.22 -7.97
N LEU A 46 4.98 12.91 -7.95
CA LEU A 46 4.77 12.15 -6.72
C LEU A 46 6.01 12.27 -5.83
N SER A 47 5.83 12.24 -4.51
CA SER A 47 6.93 12.31 -3.56
C SER A 47 7.83 11.07 -3.62
N THR A 48 9.07 11.24 -3.19
CA THR A 48 9.99 10.12 -2.93
C THR A 48 9.41 9.17 -1.90
N ASP A 49 8.78 9.70 -0.84
CA ASP A 49 8.18 8.89 0.22
C ASP A 49 7.14 7.90 -0.33
N LEU A 50 6.27 8.36 -1.25
CA LEU A 50 5.26 7.51 -1.87
C LEU A 50 5.91 6.47 -2.78
N THR A 51 6.88 6.86 -3.61
CA THR A 51 7.54 5.93 -4.52
C THR A 51 8.41 4.90 -3.78
N ASP A 52 9.02 5.29 -2.67
CA ASP A 52 9.84 4.43 -1.83
C ASP A 52 8.97 3.44 -1.06
N ALA A 53 7.83 3.89 -0.52
CA ALA A 53 6.85 3.02 0.12
C ALA A 53 6.32 1.93 -0.85
N ILE A 54 6.08 2.31 -2.11
CA ILE A 54 5.66 1.36 -3.16
C ILE A 54 6.77 0.37 -3.48
N SER A 55 8.01 0.85 -3.61
CA SER A 55 9.16 -0.03 -3.86
C SER A 55 9.36 -1.01 -2.70
N GLN A 56 9.19 -0.55 -1.47
CA GLN A 56 9.29 -1.37 -0.26
C GLN A 56 8.22 -2.46 -0.24
N ILE A 57 6.93 -2.12 -0.37
CA ILE A 57 5.84 -3.10 -0.29
C ILE A 57 5.90 -4.13 -1.44
N LEU A 58 6.39 -3.73 -2.63
CA LEU A 58 6.65 -4.67 -3.74
C LEU A 58 7.78 -5.65 -3.42
N ALA A 59 8.86 -5.19 -2.80
CA ALA A 59 9.95 -6.07 -2.38
C ALA A 59 9.49 -7.04 -1.28
N GLN A 60 8.68 -6.57 -0.33
CA GLN A 60 8.07 -7.40 0.69
C GLN A 60 7.16 -8.48 0.07
N LYS A 61 6.29 -8.10 -0.87
CA LYS A 61 5.44 -9.01 -1.64
C LYS A 61 6.25 -10.10 -2.35
N ALA A 62 7.28 -9.71 -3.10
CA ALA A 62 8.11 -10.66 -3.83
C ALA A 62 8.81 -11.67 -2.90
N ASN A 63 9.33 -11.21 -1.75
CA ASN A 63 9.94 -12.10 -0.76
C ASN A 63 8.92 -13.06 -0.16
N TRP A 64 7.70 -12.59 0.12
CA TRP A 64 6.63 -13.43 0.64
C TRP A 64 6.23 -14.54 -0.33
N GLU A 65 6.02 -14.21 -1.61
CA GLU A 65 5.67 -15.19 -2.63
C GLU A 65 6.76 -16.27 -2.79
N LEU A 66 8.03 -15.90 -2.65
CA LEU A 66 9.15 -16.86 -2.65
C LEU A 66 9.12 -17.77 -1.42
N GLN A 67 8.87 -17.23 -0.23
CA GLN A 67 8.77 -18.02 1.00
C GLN A 67 7.58 -18.99 0.97
N ALA A 68 6.43 -18.52 0.48
CA ALA A 68 5.23 -19.32 0.40
C ALA A 68 5.37 -20.50 -0.58
N ARG A 69 6.06 -20.30 -1.72
CA ARG A 69 6.41 -21.40 -2.65
C ARG A 69 7.27 -22.49 -2.02
N ASN A 70 8.08 -22.15 -1.02
CA ASN A 70 8.95 -23.10 -0.31
C ASN A 70 8.23 -23.83 0.83
N ARG A 71 7.06 -23.34 1.28
CA ARG A 71 6.24 -23.93 2.35
C ARG A 71 5.04 -24.69 1.77
N ASN A 72 5.31 -25.68 0.92
CA ASN A 72 4.25 -26.51 0.37
C ASN A 72 3.85 -27.66 1.29
N TYR A 73 4.54 -27.86 2.43
CA TYR A 73 4.26 -28.96 3.35
C TYR A 73 4.26 -28.48 4.81
N ASP A 74 3.26 -28.90 5.58
CA ASP A 74 3.22 -28.67 7.03
C ASP A 74 4.21 -29.57 7.78
N ALA A 75 4.31 -29.41 9.11
CA ALA A 75 5.18 -30.24 9.95
C ALA A 75 4.81 -31.74 9.95
N ALA A 76 3.61 -32.09 9.47
CA ALA A 76 3.13 -33.45 9.30
C ALA A 76 3.33 -33.98 7.86
N GLY A 77 3.91 -33.18 6.95
CA GLY A 77 4.16 -33.55 5.56
C GLY A 77 2.95 -33.45 4.65
N ASN A 78 1.86 -32.79 5.06
CA ASN A 78 0.69 -32.59 4.21
C ASN A 78 0.88 -31.39 3.29
N LEU A 79 0.41 -31.50 2.05
CA LEU A 79 0.47 -30.41 1.09
C LEU A 79 -0.39 -29.23 1.56
N VAL A 80 0.23 -28.10 1.89
CA VAL A 80 -0.46 -26.84 2.18
C VAL A 80 -0.93 -26.26 0.84
N ARG A 81 -2.23 -26.38 0.56
CA ARG A 81 -2.85 -25.93 -0.70
C ARG A 81 -3.17 -24.44 -0.74
N GLU A 82 -2.85 -23.67 0.29
CA GLU A 82 -3.01 -22.22 0.27
C GLU A 82 -2.18 -21.65 -0.88
N ARG A 83 -2.88 -21.30 -1.97
CA ARG A 83 -2.30 -20.66 -3.14
C ARG A 83 -1.97 -19.21 -2.76
N ALA A 84 -0.85 -19.00 -2.09
CA ALA A 84 -0.24 -17.69 -1.88
C ALA A 84 0.34 -17.09 -3.19
N SER A 85 -0.27 -17.43 -4.34
CA SER A 85 0.22 -17.06 -5.67
C SER A 85 -0.21 -15.67 -6.12
N ASP A 86 -1.07 -14.99 -5.35
CA ASP A 86 -1.50 -13.62 -5.65
C ASP A 86 -1.73 -12.82 -4.37
N VAL A 87 -0.62 -12.39 -3.74
CA VAL A 87 -0.69 -11.54 -2.56
C VAL A 87 -1.05 -10.12 -3.00
N GLU A 88 -2.18 -9.61 -2.52
CA GLU A 88 -2.52 -8.20 -2.70
C GLU A 88 -1.83 -7.35 -1.63
N CYS A 89 -1.55 -6.11 -1.96
CA CYS A 89 -0.93 -5.15 -1.06
C CYS A 89 -1.89 -4.00 -0.79
N ILE A 90 -1.97 -3.56 0.46
CA ILE A 90 -2.61 -2.31 0.86
C ILE A 90 -1.52 -1.40 1.41
N LEU A 91 -1.38 -0.22 0.83
CA LEU A 91 -0.51 0.83 1.33
C LEU A 91 -1.38 1.95 1.89
N VAL A 92 -1.28 2.20 3.19
CA VAL A 92 -1.95 3.33 3.85
C VAL A 92 -0.94 4.47 4.02
N ILE A 93 -1.18 5.59 3.35
CA ILE A 93 -0.19 6.67 3.22
C ILE A 93 -0.86 8.01 2.93
N GLY A 94 -0.44 9.08 3.61
CA GLY A 94 -0.89 10.44 3.34
C GLY A 94 -2.38 10.71 3.65
N MET A 95 -2.82 11.94 3.39
CA MET A 95 -4.20 12.42 3.59
C MET A 95 -4.55 13.41 2.48
N HIS A 96 -5.82 13.51 2.10
CA HIS A 96 -6.28 14.61 1.23
C HIS A 96 -5.99 15.97 1.86
N ALA A 97 -6.15 16.08 3.19
CA ALA A 97 -5.91 17.32 3.94
C ALA A 97 -4.47 17.88 3.81
N THR A 98 -3.48 17.06 3.43
CA THR A 98 -2.09 17.52 3.25
C THR A 98 -1.80 18.00 1.82
N ILE A 99 -2.73 17.82 0.88
CA ILE A 99 -2.60 18.26 -0.50
C ILE A 99 -2.92 19.76 -0.58
N SER A 100 -1.87 20.58 -0.67
CA SER A 100 -1.96 22.04 -0.70
C SER A 100 -1.57 22.63 -2.06
N GLY A 101 -1.98 23.87 -2.32
CA GLY A 101 -1.70 24.62 -3.56
C GLY A 101 -2.85 25.59 -3.88
N SER A 102 -2.81 26.21 -5.06
CA SER A 102 -4.02 26.85 -5.59
C SER A 102 -5.10 25.80 -5.90
N GLU A 103 -6.36 26.22 -6.03
CA GLU A 103 -7.48 25.33 -6.37
C GLU A 103 -7.17 24.46 -7.61
N HIS A 104 -6.64 25.10 -8.66
CA HIS A 104 -6.22 24.40 -9.87
C HIS A 104 -5.05 23.43 -9.65
N GLU A 105 -4.10 23.76 -8.78
CA GLU A 105 -3.00 22.84 -8.45
C GLU A 105 -3.48 21.61 -7.68
N ILE A 106 -4.40 21.82 -6.73
CA ILE A 106 -5.01 20.74 -5.95
C ILE A 106 -5.78 19.79 -6.89
N GLU A 107 -6.57 20.33 -7.83
CA GLU A 107 -7.29 19.53 -8.82
C GLU A 107 -6.35 18.62 -9.63
N ILE A 108 -5.23 19.18 -10.15
CA ILE A 108 -4.26 18.39 -10.92
C ILE A 108 -3.55 17.36 -10.04
N LYS A 109 -3.21 17.71 -8.79
CA LYS A 109 -2.62 16.76 -7.82
C LYS A 109 -3.55 15.59 -7.58
N LEU A 110 -4.80 15.84 -7.22
CA LEU A 110 -5.82 14.80 -7.01
C LEU A 110 -5.97 13.91 -8.24
N LYS A 111 -6.11 14.51 -9.44
CA LYS A 111 -6.17 13.76 -10.69
C LYS A 111 -4.92 12.90 -10.93
N THR A 112 -3.74 13.42 -10.63
CA THR A 112 -2.48 12.69 -10.77
C THR A 112 -2.45 11.48 -9.83
N LEU A 113 -2.82 11.66 -8.55
CA LEU A 113 -2.88 10.58 -7.56
C LEU A 113 -3.89 9.50 -7.97
N GLU A 114 -5.09 9.90 -8.39
CA GLU A 114 -6.14 8.98 -8.83
C GLU A 114 -5.70 8.14 -10.02
N LEU A 115 -5.15 8.78 -11.06
CA LEU A 115 -4.63 8.08 -12.22
C LEU A 115 -3.49 7.14 -11.83
N TYR A 116 -2.60 7.56 -10.93
CA TYR A 116 -1.50 6.74 -10.49
C TYR A 116 -1.99 5.49 -9.74
N ARG A 117 -2.80 5.65 -8.69
CA ARG A 117 -3.25 4.54 -7.85
C ARG A 117 -4.15 3.55 -8.58
N ARG A 118 -5.02 4.02 -9.49
CA ARG A 118 -5.89 3.14 -10.29
C ARG A 118 -5.15 2.27 -11.29
N ASN A 119 -3.91 2.62 -11.64
CA ASN A 119 -3.09 1.85 -12.58
C ASN A 119 -2.11 0.89 -11.87
N LEU A 120 -2.10 0.84 -10.53
CA LEU A 120 -1.35 -0.16 -9.78
C LEU A 120 -2.15 -1.46 -9.73
N ARG A 121 -1.58 -2.55 -10.25
CA ARG A 121 -2.29 -3.84 -10.37
C ARG A 121 -2.40 -4.61 -9.06
N SER A 122 -1.40 -4.49 -8.19
CA SER A 122 -1.29 -5.32 -6.99
C SER A 122 -1.23 -4.52 -5.69
N ILE A 123 -1.39 -3.19 -5.76
CA ILE A 123 -1.29 -2.30 -4.61
C ILE A 123 -2.53 -1.42 -4.59
N GLU A 124 -3.33 -1.54 -3.54
CA GLU A 124 -4.36 -0.59 -3.19
C GLU A 124 -3.75 0.52 -2.34
N ILE A 125 -3.80 1.77 -2.80
CA ILE A 125 -3.38 2.93 -2.01
C ILE A 125 -4.61 3.56 -1.36
N VAL A 126 -4.61 3.63 -0.04
CA VAL A 126 -5.68 4.23 0.77
C VAL A 126 -5.10 5.39 1.56
N LEU A 127 -5.75 6.55 1.52
CA LEU A 127 -5.37 7.70 2.36
C LEU A 127 -5.97 7.54 3.76
N TYR A 128 -5.37 8.14 4.79
CA TYR A 128 -5.84 7.96 6.17
C TYR A 128 -7.23 8.55 6.42
N ASP A 129 -7.55 9.69 5.82
CA ASP A 129 -8.89 10.28 5.88
C ASP A 129 -9.91 9.42 5.12
N GLU A 130 -9.55 8.90 3.95
CA GLU A 130 -10.39 7.92 3.24
C GLU A 130 -10.66 6.67 4.08
N LEU A 131 -9.64 6.13 4.78
CA LEU A 131 -9.79 4.99 5.67
C LEU A 131 -10.67 5.32 6.88
N PHE A 132 -10.48 6.51 7.46
CA PHE A 132 -11.28 7.00 8.58
C PHE A 132 -12.75 7.15 8.20
N ASP A 133 -13.05 7.75 7.05
CA ASP A 133 -14.41 7.94 6.55
C ASP A 133 -15.10 6.59 6.29
N ARG A 134 -14.39 5.64 5.66
CA ARG A 134 -14.90 4.28 5.44
C ARG A 134 -15.22 3.58 6.77
N ALA A 135 -14.34 3.69 7.76
CA ALA A 135 -14.56 3.09 9.08
C ALA A 135 -15.73 3.77 9.83
N GLY A 136 -15.80 5.10 9.78
CA GLY A 136 -16.90 5.88 10.33
C GLY A 136 -18.25 5.46 9.75
N PHE A 137 -18.33 5.29 8.43
CA PHE A 137 -19.53 4.80 7.76
C PHE A 137 -19.97 3.42 8.26
N ILE A 138 -19.03 2.49 8.42
CA ILE A 138 -19.32 1.13 8.88
C ILE A 138 -19.82 1.12 10.34
N VAL A 139 -19.19 1.93 11.20
CA VAL A 139 -19.49 1.93 12.64
C VAL A 139 -20.76 2.71 12.96
N ALA A 140 -20.95 3.87 12.32
CA ALA A 140 -22.04 4.79 12.63
C ALA A 140 -23.23 4.71 11.65
N GLY A 141 -23.08 4.03 10.51
CA GLY A 141 -24.14 3.90 9.49
C GLY A 141 -24.50 5.22 8.77
N GLN A 142 -23.65 6.25 8.86
CA GLN A 142 -23.84 7.53 8.19
C GLN A 142 -22.61 7.87 7.35
N ALA A 143 -22.82 8.28 6.10
CA ALA A 143 -21.76 8.80 5.24
C ALA A 143 -21.35 10.21 5.71
N PRO A 144 -20.07 10.58 5.56
CA PRO A 144 -19.63 11.96 5.77
C PRO A 144 -20.37 12.94 4.84
#